data_AF-A0A5N6EL86-F1
#
_entry.id   AF-A0A5N6EL86-F1
#
_cell.length_a   1.000
_cell.length_b   1.000
_cell.length_c   1.000
_cell.angle_alpha   90.00
_cell.angle_beta   90.00
_cell.angle_gamma   90.00
#
_symmetry.space_group_name_H-M   'P 1'
#
loop_
_entity.id
_entity.type
_entity.pdbx_description
1 polymer ?
#
loop_
_entity_poly.entity_id
_entity_poly.type
_entity_poly.pdbx_seq_one_letter_code
_entity_poly.pdbx_strand_id
1 'polypeptide(L)'
;MRFTSVILLLATAIGATAESAITIKVCNGANLEGDCVDLNVYLQHQCYNLNGTPVSKDVRSVSIPDGYRCRFWTSTACNGGGTGDIQYPGQGSTSPPSVNSVKCYAD
;
A
#
# COMPACT_ATOMS: atom_id res chain seq x y z
N MET A 1 -38.38 -5.53 50.17
CA MET A 1 -37.10 -6.04 49.66
C MET A 1 -36.97 -5.55 48.23
N ARG A 2 -36.01 -4.66 47.93
CA ARG A 2 -35.78 -4.17 46.56
C ARG A 2 -34.64 -4.99 45.96
N PHE A 3 -34.94 -5.76 44.92
CA PHE A 3 -33.95 -6.55 44.18
C PHE A 3 -33.44 -5.71 43.01
N THR A 4 -32.18 -5.28 43.10
CA THR A 4 -31.51 -4.51 42.05
C THR A 4 -30.89 -5.49 41.08
N SER A 5 -31.49 -5.69 39.91
CA SER A 5 -30.93 -6.52 38.85
C SER A 5 -29.87 -5.73 38.09
N VAL A 6 -28.61 -6.14 38.21
CA VAL A 6 -27.50 -5.64 37.38
C VAL A 6 -27.46 -6.47 36.10
N ILE A 7 -27.84 -5.86 34.98
CA ILE A 7 -27.69 -6.46 33.65
C ILE A 7 -26.28 -6.10 33.16
N LEU A 8 -25.41 -7.12 33.09
CA LEU A 8 -24.08 -7.02 32.50
C LEU A 8 -24.21 -7.05 30.97
N LEU A 9 -23.97 -5.93 30.30
CA LEU A 9 -23.88 -5.88 28.84
C LEU A 9 -22.50 -6.39 28.41
N LEU A 10 -22.43 -7.59 27.84
CA LEU A 10 -21.25 -8.07 27.12
C LEU A 10 -21.17 -7.32 25.79
N ALA A 11 -20.24 -6.37 25.68
CA ALA A 11 -19.87 -5.79 24.41
C ALA A 11 -18.99 -6.80 23.65
N THR A 12 -19.57 -7.51 22.67
CA THR A 12 -18.80 -8.22 21.67
C THR A 12 -18.15 -7.20 20.74
N ALA A 13 -16.87 -6.89 20.97
CA ALA A 13 -16.05 -6.20 19.99
C ALA A 13 -15.82 -7.14 18.82
N ILE A 14 -16.67 -7.04 17.79
CA ILE A 14 -16.41 -7.65 16.49
C ILE A 14 -15.29 -6.82 15.89
N GLY A 15 -14.05 -7.24 16.12
CA GLY A 15 -12.87 -6.69 15.47
C GLY A 15 -12.91 -7.01 13.98
N ALA A 16 -13.74 -6.30 13.23
CA ALA A 16 -13.54 -6.15 11.81
C ALA A 16 -12.26 -5.32 11.65
N THR A 17 -11.14 -5.98 11.36
CA THR A 17 -9.99 -5.28 10.81
C THR A 17 -10.44 -4.73 9.47
N ALA A 18 -10.90 -3.49 9.43
CA ALA A 18 -11.09 -2.78 8.17
C ALA A 18 -9.74 -2.88 7.44
N GLU A 19 -9.72 -3.52 6.28
CA GLU A 19 -8.55 -3.50 5.41
C GLU A 19 -8.33 -2.02 5.03
N SER A 20 -7.42 -1.35 5.73
CA SER A 20 -7.11 0.03 5.44
C SER A 20 -6.51 0.10 4.04
N ALA A 21 -7.06 0.97 3.20
CA ALA A 21 -6.49 1.29 1.90
C ALA A 21 -5.74 2.61 1.99
N ILE A 22 -4.57 2.67 1.35
CA ILE A 22 -3.80 3.90 1.22
C ILE A 22 -3.74 4.31 -0.24
N THR A 23 -3.71 5.62 -0.48
CA THR A 23 -3.43 6.16 -1.81
C THR A 23 -1.96 6.50 -1.91
N ILE A 24 -1.27 5.87 -2.87
CA ILE A 24 0.12 6.19 -3.22
C ILE A 24 0.16 6.81 -4.60
N LYS A 25 1.13 7.69 -4.85
CA LYS A 25 1.39 8.24 -6.19
C LYS A 25 2.60 7.55 -6.79
N VAL A 26 2.48 7.04 -8.01
CA VAL A 26 3.57 6.39 -8.72
C VAL A 26 3.76 7.09 -10.06
N CYS A 27 5.00 7.39 -10.45
CA CYS A 27 5.30 8.09 -11.69
C CYS A 27 6.41 7.40 -12.49
N ASN A 28 6.37 7.56 -13.82
CA ASN A 28 7.39 7.07 -14.73
C ASN A 28 8.58 8.02 -14.95
N GLY A 29 8.51 9.25 -14.43
CA GLY A 29 9.64 10.15 -14.31
C GLY A 29 10.29 10.09 -12.93
N ALA A 30 11.53 10.56 -12.84
CA ALA A 30 12.19 10.80 -11.56
C ALA A 30 11.50 11.97 -10.83
N ASN A 31 11.65 12.05 -9.50
CA ASN A 31 11.17 13.19 -8.70
C ASN A 31 9.67 13.55 -8.84
N LEU A 32 8.80 12.56 -9.05
CA LEU A 32 7.34 12.73 -9.25
C LEU A 32 6.97 13.50 -10.54
N GLU A 33 7.82 13.42 -11.56
CA GLU A 33 7.56 13.97 -12.90
C GLU A 33 7.06 12.90 -13.88
N GLY A 34 6.68 13.32 -15.09
CA GLY A 34 6.18 12.44 -16.15
C GLY A 34 4.71 12.05 -15.98
N ASP A 35 4.35 10.84 -16.41
CA ASP A 35 3.02 10.29 -16.20
C ASP A 35 2.94 9.69 -14.79
N CYS A 36 2.00 10.20 -14.01
CA CYS A 36 1.72 9.73 -12.66
C CYS A 36 0.34 9.08 -12.57
N VAL A 37 0.21 8.08 -11.71
CA VAL A 37 -1.06 7.45 -11.36
C VAL A 37 -1.19 7.38 -9.84
N ASP A 38 -2.37 7.69 -9.34
CA ASP A 38 -2.73 7.48 -7.94
C ASP A 38 -3.34 6.09 -7.79
N LEU A 39 -2.71 5.26 -6.96
CA LEU A 39 -3.09 3.87 -6.73
C LEU A 39 -3.70 3.72 -5.34
N ASN A 40 -4.89 3.15 -5.27
CA ASN A 40 -5.50 2.76 -4.01
C ASN A 40 -5.13 1.31 -3.68
N VAL A 41 -4.31 1.12 -2.63
CA VAL A 41 -3.74 -0.18 -2.25
C VAL A 41 -4.18 -0.54 -0.84
N TYR A 42 -4.92 -1.65 -0.71
CA TYR A 42 -5.26 -2.28 0.56
C TYR A 42 -4.02 -2.90 1.20
N LEU A 43 -3.78 -2.53 2.45
CA LEU A 43 -2.59 -2.92 3.20
C LEU A 43 -2.54 -4.44 3.43
N GLN A 44 -1.33 -4.96 3.60
CA GLN A 44 -0.99 -6.34 4.01
C GLN A 44 -1.45 -7.50 3.13
N HIS A 45 -2.54 -7.38 2.37
CA HIS A 45 -3.12 -8.50 1.61
C HIS A 45 -3.14 -8.24 0.10
N GLN A 46 -3.36 -7.00 -0.35
CA GLN A 46 -3.44 -6.74 -1.78
C GLN A 46 -2.06 -6.65 -2.41
N CYS A 47 -1.89 -7.39 -3.50
CA CYS A 47 -0.87 -7.11 -4.50
C CYS A 47 -1.52 -6.31 -5.64
N TYR A 48 -1.15 -5.05 -5.79
CA TYR A 48 -1.69 -4.21 -6.84
C TYR A 48 -0.86 -4.41 -8.12
N ASN A 49 -1.52 -4.82 -9.21
CA ASN A 49 -0.89 -5.01 -10.50
C ASN A 49 -0.85 -3.69 -11.28
N LEU A 50 0.35 -3.29 -11.72
CA LEU A 50 0.58 -2.06 -12.48
C LEU A 50 0.34 -2.26 -13.99
N ASN A 51 0.13 -3.47 -14.48
CA ASN A 51 -0.15 -3.71 -15.90
C ASN A 51 -1.37 -2.91 -16.37
N GLY A 52 -1.21 -2.22 -17.50
CA GLY A 52 -2.25 -1.35 -18.06
C GLY A 52 -2.26 0.07 -17.48
N THR A 53 -1.44 0.35 -16.47
CA THR A 53 -1.18 1.73 -16.02
C THR A 53 -0.07 2.38 -16.85
N PRO A 54 -0.02 3.73 -16.95
CA PRO A 54 1.04 4.43 -17.68
C PRO A 54 2.45 4.24 -17.08
N VAL A 55 2.54 3.76 -15.83
CA VAL A 55 3.82 3.53 -15.12
C VAL A 55 4.28 2.07 -15.15
N SER A 56 3.56 1.20 -15.85
CA SER A 56 3.90 -0.23 -15.96
C SER A 56 5.30 -0.42 -16.52
N LYS A 57 6.14 -1.21 -15.83
CA LYS A 57 7.55 -1.52 -16.20
C LYS A 57 8.51 -0.33 -16.23
N ASP A 58 8.08 0.85 -15.84
CA ASP A 58 8.92 2.04 -15.84
C ASP A 58 8.60 2.91 -14.63
N VAL A 59 8.44 2.31 -13.45
CA VAL A 59 8.29 3.09 -12.21
C VAL A 59 9.63 3.72 -11.88
N ARG A 60 9.65 5.04 -11.75
CA ARG A 60 10.86 5.82 -11.46
C ARG A 60 10.76 6.62 -10.18
N SER A 61 9.57 7.02 -9.77
CA SER A 61 9.38 7.67 -8.48
C SER A 61 8.05 7.28 -7.86
N VAL A 62 8.02 7.37 -6.53
CA VAL A 62 6.85 7.03 -5.71
C VAL A 62 6.73 8.03 -4.58
N SER A 63 5.49 8.40 -4.25
CA SER A 63 5.13 9.08 -3.01
C SER A 63 4.22 8.19 -2.18
N ILE A 64 4.60 8.00 -0.92
CA ILE A 64 3.93 7.13 0.05
C ILE A 64 3.49 8.01 1.23
N PRO A 65 2.27 7.86 1.75
CA PRO A 65 1.81 8.60 2.92
C PRO A 65 2.57 8.20 4.20
N ASP A 66 2.57 9.09 5.19
CA ASP A 66 3.25 8.87 6.48
C ASP A 66 2.68 7.67 7.25
N GLY A 67 3.56 6.95 7.96
CA GLY A 67 3.20 5.71 8.68
C GLY A 67 3.06 4.46 7.81
N TYR A 68 3.48 4.53 6.54
CA TYR A 68 3.41 3.40 5.61
C TYR A 68 4.70 3.19 4.84
N ARG A 69 4.86 1.95 4.41
CA ARG A 69 5.92 1.51 3.50
C ARG A 69 5.34 0.67 2.38
N CYS A 70 5.93 0.78 1.21
CA CYS A 70 5.54 -0.02 0.06
C CYS A 70 6.76 -0.71 -0.53
N ARG A 71 6.53 -1.88 -1.09
CA ARG A 71 7.54 -2.62 -1.83
C ARG A 71 7.02 -2.89 -3.23
N PHE A 72 7.93 -2.94 -4.18
CA PHE A 72 7.62 -3.17 -5.58
C PHE A 72 8.28 -4.45 -6.06
N TRP A 73 7.63 -5.15 -6.98
CA TRP A 73 8.10 -6.43 -7.51
C TRP A 73 8.15 -6.42 -9.03
N THR A 74 9.10 -7.17 -9.59
CA THR A 74 9.20 -7.37 -11.04
C THR A 74 8.11 -8.29 -11.58
N SER A 75 7.48 -9.11 -10.75
CA SER A 75 6.29 -9.90 -11.10
C SER A 75 5.01 -9.08 -10.94
N THR A 76 3.90 -9.61 -11.46
CA THR A 76 2.55 -9.05 -11.25
C THR A 76 1.86 -9.59 -9.99
N ALA A 77 2.50 -10.52 -9.29
CA ALA A 77 1.92 -11.26 -8.16
C ALA A 77 2.67 -11.01 -6.84
N CYS A 78 3.46 -9.94 -6.77
CA CYS A 78 4.24 -9.55 -5.58
C CYS A 78 5.11 -10.69 -5.02
N ASN A 79 5.67 -11.48 -5.93
CA ASN A 79 6.57 -12.59 -5.63
C ASN A 79 7.88 -12.48 -6.44
N GLY A 80 8.93 -13.14 -5.97
CA GLY A 80 10.24 -13.11 -6.64
C GLY A 80 11.01 -11.81 -6.40
N GLY A 81 11.73 -11.35 -7.44
CA GLY A 81 12.59 -10.17 -7.38
C GLY A 81 11.80 -8.85 -7.28
N GLY A 82 12.42 -7.84 -6.69
CA GLY A 82 11.79 -6.55 -6.46
C GLY A 82 12.72 -5.55 -5.80
N THR A 83 12.16 -4.42 -5.38
CA THR A 83 12.85 -3.43 -4.56
C THR A 83 12.97 -3.93 -3.12
N GLY A 84 13.76 -3.22 -2.31
CA GLY A 84 13.58 -3.22 -0.85
C GLY A 84 12.28 -2.52 -0.46
N ASP A 85 11.99 -2.51 0.84
CA ASP A 85 10.89 -1.70 1.37
C ASP A 85 11.22 -0.22 1.22
N ILE A 86 10.31 0.53 0.61
CA ILE A 86 10.39 1.98 0.41
C ILE A 86 9.51 2.62 1.47
N GLN A 87 10.15 3.40 2.33
CA GLN A 87 9.49 4.13 3.42
C GLN A 87 8.93 5.48 2.95
N TYR A 88 8.04 6.07 3.74
CA TYR A 88 7.68 7.50 3.62
C TYR A 88 8.94 8.38 3.53
N PRO A 89 8.94 9.47 2.72
CA PRO A 89 7.88 9.96 1.83
C PRO A 89 7.79 9.27 0.47
N GLY A 90 8.55 8.19 0.28
CA GLY A 90 8.78 7.53 -1.00
C GLY A 90 10.19 7.80 -1.53
N GLN A 91 10.46 7.36 -2.76
CA GLN A 91 11.76 7.53 -3.42
C GLN A 91 11.60 8.31 -4.73
N GLY A 92 12.51 9.26 -4.96
CA GLY A 92 12.63 10.00 -6.23
C GLY A 92 13.33 9.22 -7.35
N SER A 93 13.85 8.02 -7.06
CA SER A 93 14.44 7.07 -8.01
C SER A 93 14.28 5.64 -7.48
N THR A 94 13.37 4.86 -8.04
CA THR A 94 13.17 3.45 -7.70
C THR A 94 14.07 2.56 -8.55
N SER A 95 14.93 1.76 -7.90
CA SER A 95 15.78 0.77 -8.58
C SER A 95 15.48 -0.64 -8.06
N PRO A 96 15.23 -1.63 -8.94
CA PRO A 96 15.18 -1.53 -10.40
C PRO A 96 13.86 -0.90 -10.91
N PRO A 97 13.88 -0.17 -12.05
CA PRO A 97 12.72 0.56 -12.58
C PRO A 97 11.63 -0.34 -13.18
N SER A 98 11.96 -1.58 -13.53
CA SER A 98 11.05 -2.53 -14.20
C SER A 98 10.24 -3.37 -13.23
N VAL A 99 9.42 -2.69 -12.43
CA VAL A 99 8.46 -3.31 -11.51
C VAL A 99 7.05 -3.34 -12.11
N ASN A 100 6.29 -4.37 -11.78
CA ASN A 100 4.95 -4.65 -12.32
C ASN A 100 3.88 -4.79 -11.24
N SER A 101 4.26 -4.84 -9.96
CA SER A 101 3.30 -4.82 -8.87
C SER A 101 3.83 -4.11 -7.63
N VAL A 102 2.90 -3.69 -6.78
CA VAL A 102 3.18 -3.00 -5.51
C VAL A 102 2.31 -3.57 -4.40
N LYS A 103 2.87 -3.61 -3.20
CA LYS A 103 2.16 -3.95 -1.97
C LYS A 103 2.63 -3.04 -0.84
N CYS A 104 1.68 -2.59 -0.05
CA CYS A 104 1.94 -1.64 1.03
C CYS A 104 1.58 -2.23 2.39
N TYR A 105 2.26 -1.71 3.40
CA TYR A 105 2.21 -2.14 4.78
C TYR A 105 2.19 -0.91 5.68
N ALA A 106 1.58 -1.03 6.84
CA ALA A 106 1.85 -0.11 7.94
C ALA A 106 3.30 -0.32 8.40
N ASP A 107 3.98 0.79 8.71
CA ASP A 107 5.30 0.77 9.35
C ASP A 107 5.18 0.60 10.87
#